data_AF-A0A0Q7RV62-F1
#
_entry.id   AF-A0A0Q7RV62-F1
#
_cell.length_a   1.000
_cell.length_b   1.000
_cell.length_c   1.000
_cell.angle_alpha   90.00
_cell.angle_beta   90.00
_cell.angle_gamma   90.00
#
_symmetry.space_group_name_H-M   'P 1'
#
loop_
_entity.id
_entity.type
_entity.pdbx_description
1 polymer ?
#
loop_
_entity_poly.entity_id
_entity_poly.type
_entity_poly.pdbx_seq_one_letter_code
_entity_poly.pdbx_strand_id
1 'polypeptide(L)'
;MTRSQAPRLLCALVLAGLAGAASANLTQPVYSSAKDEVKAMFKAERDKCDSMSGNAKDVCVERAKGHEKVALAHLEYQHTGNTKDRNDYLEARYEAKYKLAKEMCDSQSGNAKDVCVADAKAAHDKAKADLKANKKIADAQNDQMEAKLKADYKAANERCDTLSGDAKDSCQASAKARYFQ
;
A
#
# COMPACT_ATOMS: atom_id res chain seq x y z
N MET A 1 -11.60 43.39 24.46
CA MET A 1 -10.84 44.17 23.47
C MET A 1 -9.38 43.79 23.68
N THR A 2 -8.65 43.14 22.78
CA THR A 2 -8.53 43.32 21.32
C THR A 2 -8.29 41.97 20.64
N ARG A 3 -9.07 41.68 19.59
CA ARG A 3 -8.82 40.61 18.62
C ARG A 3 -7.68 41.10 17.71
N SER A 4 -6.60 40.32 17.58
CA SER A 4 -5.64 40.55 16.48
C SER A 4 -5.89 39.50 15.41
N GLN A 5 -6.25 39.97 14.23
CA GLN A 5 -6.53 39.17 13.04
C GLN A 5 -5.22 38.74 12.36
N ALA A 6 -5.30 37.62 11.66
CA ALA A 6 -4.23 36.96 10.92
C ALA A 6 -3.57 37.84 9.84
N PRO A 7 -2.49 37.32 9.25
CA PRO A 7 -2.59 37.05 7.82
C PRO A 7 -2.31 35.58 7.51
N ARG A 8 -3.31 34.96 6.89
CA ARG A 8 -3.19 33.70 6.16
C ARG A 8 -2.17 33.87 5.04
N LEU A 9 -0.95 33.37 5.22
CA LEU A 9 -0.04 33.07 4.12
C LEU A 9 -0.31 31.64 3.64
N LEU A 10 -1.25 31.52 2.71
CA LEU A 10 -1.34 30.40 1.78
C LEU A 10 -0.15 30.51 0.81
N CYS A 11 0.91 29.74 1.03
CA CYS A 11 1.88 29.46 -0.03
C CYS A 11 1.28 28.43 -0.98
N ALA A 12 0.60 28.91 -2.02
CA ALA A 12 0.23 28.10 -3.17
C ALA A 12 1.49 27.80 -4.00
N LEU A 13 2.05 26.60 -3.84
CA LEU A 13 3.03 26.06 -4.78
C LEU A 13 2.30 25.67 -6.07
N VAL A 14 2.47 26.49 -7.11
CA VAL A 14 2.04 26.20 -8.48
C VAL A 14 2.92 25.07 -9.02
N LEU A 15 2.36 23.86 -9.13
CA LEU A 15 2.95 22.80 -9.96
C LEU A 15 2.37 22.89 -11.37
N ALA A 16 3.07 23.59 -12.25
CA ALA A 16 2.90 23.47 -13.69
C ALA A 16 4.14 22.76 -14.26
N GLY A 17 4.00 21.46 -14.52
CA GLY A 17 4.99 20.62 -15.18
C GLY A 17 4.40 19.26 -15.50
N LEU A 18 3.98 19.06 -16.76
CA LEU A 18 3.65 17.75 -17.32
C LEU A 18 4.94 16.94 -17.52
N ALA A 19 5.04 15.80 -16.85
CA ALA A 19 5.57 14.53 -17.35
C ALA A 19 5.45 13.51 -16.22
N GLY A 20 4.97 12.30 -16.51
CA GLY A 20 4.95 11.22 -15.55
C GLY A 20 6.38 10.92 -15.08
N ALA A 21 6.77 11.46 -13.93
CA ALA A 21 7.80 10.81 -13.14
C ALA A 21 7.16 9.49 -12.69
N ALA A 22 7.52 8.39 -13.35
CA ALA A 22 7.43 7.10 -12.70
C ALA A 22 8.12 7.29 -11.34
N SER A 23 7.37 7.19 -10.24
CA SER A 23 7.94 7.24 -8.91
C SER A 23 8.93 6.08 -8.86
N ALA A 24 10.22 6.38 -9.00
CA ALA A 24 11.24 5.35 -8.94
C ALA A 24 11.17 4.72 -7.56
N ASN A 25 11.18 3.39 -7.52
CA ASN A 25 11.24 2.66 -6.27
C ASN A 25 12.48 3.09 -5.47
N LEU A 26 12.41 3.01 -4.13
CA LEU A 26 13.56 3.30 -3.27
C LEU A 26 14.74 2.42 -3.64
N THR A 27 15.94 3.00 -3.68
CA THR A 27 17.17 2.21 -3.85
C THR A 27 17.49 1.45 -2.58
N GLN A 28 18.24 0.34 -2.71
CA GLN A 28 18.61 -0.48 -1.56
C GLN A 28 19.31 0.30 -0.42
N PRO A 29 20.25 1.23 -0.68
CA PRO A 29 20.84 2.05 0.38
C PRO A 29 19.83 2.94 1.10
N VAL A 30 18.93 3.59 0.36
CA VAL A 30 17.89 4.47 0.93
C VAL A 30 16.92 3.66 1.78
N TYR A 31 16.47 2.51 1.26
CA TYR A 31 15.58 1.59 1.97
C TYR A 31 16.21 1.06 3.26
N SER A 32 17.49 0.66 3.25
CA SER A 32 18.18 0.17 4.45
C SER A 32 18.30 1.27 5.51
N SER A 33 18.73 2.47 5.12
CA SER A 33 18.84 3.61 6.04
C SER A 33 17.48 3.99 6.63
N ALA A 34 16.43 4.06 5.79
CA ALA A 34 15.08 4.39 6.24
C ALA A 34 14.50 3.32 7.18
N LYS A 35 14.83 2.03 6.98
CA LYS A 35 14.44 0.96 7.90
C LYS A 35 15.05 1.16 9.29
N ASP A 36 16.32 1.50 9.36
CA ASP A 36 17.01 1.71 10.64
C ASP A 36 16.50 2.97 11.36
N GLU A 37 16.25 4.05 10.61
CA GLU A 37 15.63 5.27 11.13
C GLU A 37 14.23 5.00 11.69
N VAL A 38 13.37 4.30 10.94
CA VAL A 38 12.02 3.92 11.40
C VAL A 38 12.08 3.11 12.69
N LYS A 39 12.95 2.09 12.77
CA LYS A 39 13.12 1.30 14.00
C LYS A 39 13.59 2.15 15.17
N ALA A 40 14.54 3.04 14.96
CA ALA A 40 15.06 3.93 15.99
C ALA A 40 13.97 4.90 16.49
N MET A 41 13.22 5.51 15.57
CA MET A 41 12.11 6.40 15.89
C MET A 41 11.04 5.68 16.72
N PHE A 42 10.57 4.51 16.29
CA PHE A 42 9.52 3.79 17.02
C PHE A 42 10.02 3.15 18.31
N LYS A 43 11.30 2.79 18.40
CA LYS A 43 11.90 2.47 19.70
C LYS A 43 11.81 3.67 20.65
N ALA A 44 12.21 4.86 20.21
CA ALA A 44 12.14 6.06 21.03
C ALA A 44 10.69 6.44 21.39
N GLU A 45 9.72 6.27 20.49
CA GLU A 45 8.29 6.47 20.78
C GLU A 45 7.77 5.48 21.81
N ARG A 46 8.14 4.20 21.70
CA ARG A 46 7.77 3.17 22.66
C ARG A 46 8.39 3.43 24.04
N ASP A 47 9.66 3.84 24.10
CA ASP A 47 10.35 4.16 25.35
C ASP A 47 9.67 5.37 26.04
N LYS A 48 9.13 6.34 25.29
CA LYS A 48 8.31 7.44 25.86
C LYS A 48 7.03 6.96 26.54
N CYS A 49 6.50 5.79 26.16
CA CYS A 49 5.32 5.22 26.82
C CYS A 49 5.62 4.76 28.26
N ASP A 50 6.90 4.63 28.67
CA ASP A 50 7.25 4.18 30.02
C ASP A 50 6.86 5.16 31.12
N SER A 51 6.63 6.44 30.79
CA SER A 51 6.08 7.42 31.74
C SER A 51 4.58 7.24 31.99
N MET A 52 3.92 6.33 31.30
CA MET A 52 2.49 6.02 31.45
C MET A 52 2.28 4.76 32.27
N SER A 53 1.05 4.48 32.69
CA SER A 53 0.68 3.27 33.41
C SER A 53 -0.70 2.74 33.03
N GLY A 54 -0.93 1.46 33.32
CA GLY A 54 -2.16 0.75 32.98
C GLY A 54 -2.48 0.78 31.48
N ASN A 55 -3.77 0.76 31.15
CA ASN A 55 -4.27 0.74 29.77
C ASN A 55 -3.70 1.87 28.90
N ALA A 56 -3.42 3.04 29.47
CA ALA A 56 -2.83 4.15 28.72
C ALA A 56 -1.43 3.81 28.19
N LYS A 57 -0.63 3.09 28.99
CA LYS A 57 0.68 2.58 28.56
C LYS A 57 0.52 1.52 27.47
N ASP A 58 -0.41 0.57 27.64
CA ASP A 58 -0.62 -0.52 26.68
C ASP A 58 -1.05 0.00 25.32
N VAL A 59 -2.02 0.93 25.29
CA VAL A 59 -2.45 1.63 24.07
C VAL A 59 -1.31 2.41 23.42
N CYS A 60 -0.46 3.09 24.21
CA CYS A 60 0.70 3.81 23.70
C CYS A 60 1.69 2.86 23.02
N VAL A 61 2.05 1.76 23.70
CA VAL A 61 2.99 0.76 23.20
C VAL A 61 2.44 0.07 21.96
N GLU A 62 1.17 -0.31 21.94
CA GLU A 62 0.57 -0.99 20.79
C GLU A 62 0.42 -0.07 19.58
N ARG A 63 0.14 1.22 19.80
CA ARG A 63 0.17 2.23 18.73
C ARG A 63 1.55 2.34 18.10
N ALA A 64 2.61 2.44 18.92
CA ALA A 64 3.98 2.53 18.44
C ALA A 64 4.39 1.27 17.65
N LYS A 65 4.09 0.07 18.16
CA LYS A 65 4.33 -1.20 17.45
C LYS A 65 3.56 -1.27 16.12
N GLY A 66 2.29 -0.83 16.13
CA GLY A 66 1.45 -0.80 14.94
C GLY A 66 2.01 0.13 13.87
N HIS A 67 2.42 1.34 14.25
CA HIS A 67 3.03 2.29 13.35
C HIS A 67 4.37 1.80 12.80
N GLU A 68 5.23 1.20 13.64
CA GLU A 68 6.50 0.58 13.21
C GLU A 68 6.26 -0.47 12.13
N LYS A 69 5.36 -1.41 12.38
CA LYS A 69 5.02 -2.48 11.43
C LYS A 69 4.49 -1.93 10.11
N VAL A 70 3.60 -0.94 10.17
CA VAL A 70 3.02 -0.30 8.98
C VAL A 70 4.08 0.47 8.19
N ALA A 71 4.96 1.21 8.87
CA ALA A 71 6.02 1.98 8.23
C ALA A 71 7.03 1.06 7.53
N LEU A 72 7.44 -0.03 8.18
CA LEU A 72 8.34 -1.02 7.58
C LEU A 72 7.72 -1.71 6.37
N ALA A 73 6.44 -2.09 6.44
CA ALA A 73 5.74 -2.69 5.29
C ALA A 73 5.55 -1.68 4.15
N HIS A 74 5.32 -0.40 4.47
CA HIS A 74 5.25 0.66 3.45
C HIS A 74 6.60 0.88 2.77
N LEU A 75 7.69 0.90 3.54
CA LEU A 75 9.05 1.01 3.00
C LEU A 75 9.38 -0.17 2.08
N GLU A 76 8.98 -1.39 2.44
CA GLU A 76 9.10 -2.56 1.56
C GLU A 76 8.39 -2.32 0.24
N TYR A 77 7.13 -1.92 0.28
CA TYR A 77 6.37 -1.64 -0.93
C TYR A 77 7.01 -0.52 -1.77
N GLN A 78 7.51 0.55 -1.16
CA GLN A 78 8.21 1.60 -1.90
C GLN A 78 9.54 1.14 -2.50
N HIS A 79 10.20 0.15 -1.91
CA HIS A 79 11.44 -0.42 -2.43
C HIS A 79 11.20 -1.41 -3.57
N THR A 80 10.16 -2.24 -3.47
CA THR A 80 9.90 -3.29 -4.46
C THR A 80 8.94 -2.84 -5.57
N GLY A 81 8.04 -1.90 -5.28
CA GLY A 81 6.97 -1.44 -6.17
C GLY A 81 5.94 -2.53 -6.52
N ASN A 82 6.04 -3.72 -5.92
CA ASN A 82 5.23 -4.86 -6.34
C ASN A 82 3.86 -4.88 -5.63
N THR A 83 2.87 -5.45 -6.31
CA THR A 83 1.48 -5.51 -5.81
C THR A 83 1.35 -6.36 -4.55
N LYS A 84 2.21 -7.38 -4.37
CA LYS A 84 2.18 -8.25 -3.20
C LYS A 84 2.51 -7.46 -1.93
N ASP A 85 3.61 -6.71 -1.93
CA ASP A 85 4.07 -5.93 -0.79
C ASP A 85 3.15 -4.73 -0.53
N ARG A 86 2.53 -4.17 -1.57
CA ARG A 86 1.42 -3.23 -1.41
C ARG A 86 0.29 -3.82 -0.58
N ASN A 87 -0.07 -5.07 -0.86
CA ASN A 87 -1.13 -5.75 -0.13
C ASN A 87 -0.71 -6.11 1.30
N ASP A 88 0.54 -6.51 1.51
CA ASP A 88 1.08 -6.77 2.85
C ASP A 88 1.13 -5.50 3.70
N TYR A 89 1.43 -4.34 3.08
CA TYR A 89 1.30 -3.02 3.70
C TYR A 89 -0.14 -2.72 4.12
N LEU A 90 -1.12 -2.97 3.25
CA LEU A 90 -2.54 -2.77 3.59
C LEU A 90 -2.99 -3.69 4.72
N GLU A 91 -2.60 -4.97 4.69
CA GLU A 91 -2.90 -5.93 5.75
C GLU A 91 -2.26 -5.52 7.08
N ALA A 92 -1.00 -5.06 7.08
CA ALA A 92 -0.35 -4.52 8.27
C ALA A 92 -1.11 -3.34 8.87
N ARG A 93 -1.70 -2.46 8.04
CA ARG A 93 -2.53 -1.33 8.52
C ARG A 93 -3.81 -1.80 9.20
N TYR A 94 -4.50 -2.78 8.63
CA TYR A 94 -5.73 -3.30 9.22
C TYR A 94 -5.45 -4.01 10.54
N GLU A 95 -4.40 -4.84 10.59
CA GLU A 95 -3.97 -5.52 11.81
C GLU A 95 -3.54 -4.53 12.90
N ALA A 96 -2.77 -3.49 12.55
CA ALA A 96 -2.38 -2.45 13.52
C ALA A 96 -3.59 -1.69 14.08
N LYS A 97 -4.56 -1.33 13.23
CA LYS A 97 -5.80 -0.68 13.67
C LYS A 97 -6.64 -1.58 14.58
N TYR A 98 -6.75 -2.86 14.24
CA TYR A 98 -7.50 -3.83 15.04
C TYR A 98 -6.89 -4.02 16.43
N LYS A 99 -5.57 -4.25 16.49
CA LYS A 99 -4.86 -4.42 17.77
C LYS A 99 -4.99 -3.17 18.63
N LEU A 100 -4.76 -1.99 18.06
CA LEU A 100 -4.94 -0.73 18.78
C LEU A 100 -6.37 -0.56 19.30
N ALA A 101 -7.38 -0.84 18.48
CA ALA A 101 -8.77 -0.75 18.89
C ALA A 101 -9.09 -1.72 20.03
N LYS A 102 -8.56 -2.95 19.96
CA LYS A 102 -8.74 -3.96 21.01
C LYS A 102 -8.13 -3.51 22.34
N GLU A 103 -6.90 -2.99 22.34
CA GLU A 103 -6.28 -2.43 23.56
C GLU A 103 -7.10 -1.22 24.08
N MET A 104 -7.64 -0.38 23.20
CA MET A 104 -8.50 0.73 23.64
C MET A 104 -9.79 0.23 24.33
N CYS A 105 -10.31 -0.93 23.95
CA CYS A 105 -11.47 -1.56 24.59
C CYS A 105 -11.17 -2.09 26.01
N ASP A 106 -9.90 -2.29 26.38
CA ASP A 106 -9.56 -2.85 27.69
C ASP A 106 -9.85 -1.90 28.87
N SER A 107 -10.09 -0.62 28.58
CA SER A 107 -10.63 0.35 29.53
C SER A 107 -12.10 0.12 29.91
N GLN A 108 -12.82 -0.72 29.16
CA GLN A 108 -14.24 -1.01 29.37
C GLN A 108 -14.43 -2.35 30.11
N SER A 109 -15.66 -2.64 30.53
CA SER A 109 -16.00 -3.90 31.20
C SER A 109 -17.39 -4.42 30.81
N GLY A 110 -17.63 -5.71 31.08
CA GLY A 110 -18.88 -6.40 30.76
C GLY A 110 -19.27 -6.28 29.29
N ASN A 111 -20.57 -6.17 29.03
CA ASN A 111 -21.12 -6.10 27.68
C ASN A 111 -20.53 -4.95 26.84
N ALA A 112 -20.17 -3.82 27.45
CA ALA A 112 -19.57 -2.71 26.71
C ALA A 112 -18.22 -3.09 26.08
N LYS A 113 -17.37 -3.82 26.85
CA LYS A 113 -16.11 -4.35 26.34
C LYS A 113 -16.33 -5.36 25.22
N ASP A 114 -17.28 -6.28 25.42
CA ASP A 114 -17.57 -7.31 24.43
C ASP A 114 -18.03 -6.72 23.09
N VAL A 115 -18.93 -5.73 23.13
CA VAL A 115 -19.37 -4.99 21.95
C VAL A 115 -18.21 -4.24 21.30
N CYS A 116 -17.37 -3.55 22.08
CA CYS A 116 -16.21 -2.83 21.56
C CYS A 116 -15.24 -3.77 20.80
N VAL A 117 -14.93 -4.94 21.38
CA VAL A 117 -14.05 -5.93 20.74
C VAL A 117 -14.71 -6.54 19.51
N ALA A 118 -16.02 -6.82 19.56
CA ALA A 118 -16.78 -7.33 18.42
C ALA A 118 -16.79 -6.33 17.25
N ASP A 119 -17.01 -5.05 17.51
CA ASP A 119 -16.98 -3.99 16.50
C ASP A 119 -15.58 -3.84 15.87
N ALA A 120 -14.54 -3.84 16.71
CA ALA A 120 -13.15 -3.79 16.24
C ALA A 120 -12.83 -4.99 15.32
N LYS A 121 -13.28 -6.19 15.71
CA LYS A 121 -13.10 -7.41 14.91
C LYS A 121 -13.92 -7.37 13.62
N ALA A 122 -15.17 -6.91 13.66
CA ALA A 122 -16.01 -6.79 12.49
C ALA A 122 -15.42 -5.81 11.47
N ALA A 123 -14.91 -4.67 11.93
CA ALA A 123 -14.22 -3.71 11.07
C ALA A 123 -12.95 -4.30 10.43
N HIS A 124 -12.16 -5.05 11.20
CA HIS A 124 -10.98 -5.76 10.71
C HIS A 124 -11.31 -6.80 9.65
N ASP A 125 -12.26 -7.69 9.94
CA ASP A 125 -12.63 -8.78 9.06
C ASP A 125 -13.25 -8.26 7.77
N LYS A 126 -14.05 -7.19 7.83
CA LYS A 126 -14.57 -6.48 6.66
C LYS A 126 -13.44 -5.95 5.79
N ALA A 127 -12.47 -5.23 6.38
CA ALA A 127 -11.35 -4.68 5.63
C ALA A 127 -10.49 -5.78 4.96
N LYS A 128 -10.30 -6.92 5.64
CA LYS A 128 -9.57 -8.08 5.09
C LYS A 128 -10.35 -8.75 3.96
N ALA A 129 -11.67 -8.85 4.08
CA ALA A 129 -12.54 -9.37 3.03
C ALA A 129 -12.52 -8.46 1.80
N ASP A 130 -12.62 -7.15 1.98
CA ASP A 130 -12.55 -6.15 0.90
C ASP A 130 -11.19 -6.22 0.18
N LEU A 131 -10.09 -6.32 0.93
CA LEU A 131 -8.75 -6.50 0.34
C LEU A 131 -8.67 -7.79 -0.49
N LYS A 132 -9.21 -8.91 0.01
CA LYS A 132 -9.23 -10.19 -0.71
C LYS A 132 -10.08 -10.11 -1.98
N ALA A 133 -11.21 -9.44 -1.94
CA ALA A 133 -12.07 -9.23 -3.11
C ALA A 133 -11.34 -8.39 -4.17
N ASN A 134 -10.71 -7.30 -3.76
CA ASN A 134 -9.94 -6.44 -4.67
C ASN A 134 -8.75 -7.18 -5.32
N LYS A 135 -8.05 -8.05 -4.58
CA LYS A 135 -7.01 -8.93 -5.14
C LYS A 135 -7.57 -9.79 -6.28
N LYS A 136 -8.67 -10.50 -6.02
CA LYS A 136 -9.31 -11.36 -7.03
C LYS A 136 -9.78 -10.59 -8.27
N ILE A 137 -10.30 -9.37 -8.08
CA ILE A 137 -10.72 -8.52 -9.19
C ILE A 137 -9.51 -8.10 -10.03
N ALA A 138 -8.41 -7.70 -9.39
CA ALA A 138 -7.19 -7.34 -10.09
C ALA A 138 -6.58 -8.53 -10.85
N ASP A 139 -6.55 -9.71 -10.24
CA ASP A 139 -6.07 -10.94 -10.89
C ASP A 139 -6.93 -11.27 -12.12
N ALA A 140 -8.27 -11.24 -11.97
CA ALA A 140 -9.18 -11.49 -13.09
C ALA A 140 -9.04 -10.47 -14.22
N GLN A 141 -8.76 -9.19 -13.91
CA GLN A 141 -8.49 -8.16 -14.90
C GLN A 141 -7.17 -8.43 -15.64
N ASN A 142 -6.12 -8.86 -14.93
CA ASN A 142 -4.84 -9.23 -15.54
C ASN A 142 -5.01 -10.43 -16.49
N ASP A 143 -5.70 -11.49 -16.05
CA ASP A 143 -5.98 -12.67 -16.88
C ASP A 143 -6.78 -12.30 -18.15
N GLN A 144 -7.78 -11.42 -18.01
CA GLN A 144 -8.56 -10.93 -19.15
C GLN A 144 -7.71 -10.11 -20.12
N MET A 145 -6.82 -9.24 -19.62
CA MET A 145 -5.91 -8.47 -20.45
C MET A 145 -4.92 -9.39 -21.18
N GLU A 146 -4.33 -10.37 -20.50
CA GLU A 146 -3.42 -11.35 -21.11
C GLU A 146 -4.11 -12.15 -22.22
N ALA A 147 -5.32 -12.66 -21.95
CA ALA A 147 -6.10 -13.40 -22.94
C ALA A 147 -6.40 -12.56 -24.19
N LYS A 148 -6.76 -11.28 -24.00
CA LYS A 148 -6.99 -10.35 -25.11
C LYS A 148 -5.72 -10.09 -25.91
N LEU A 149 -4.61 -9.78 -25.24
CA LEU A 149 -3.33 -9.54 -25.91
C LEU A 149 -2.86 -10.76 -26.70
N LYS A 150 -3.03 -11.96 -26.15
CA LYS A 150 -2.72 -13.22 -26.83
C LYS A 150 -3.60 -13.48 -28.06
N ALA A 151 -4.90 -13.20 -27.95
CA ALA A 151 -5.82 -13.32 -29.09
C ALA A 151 -5.50 -12.30 -30.20
N ASP A 152 -5.23 -11.05 -29.83
CA ASP A 152 -4.86 -9.98 -30.76
C ASP A 152 -3.49 -10.27 -31.42
N TYR A 153 -2.52 -10.81 -30.67
CA TYR A 153 -1.25 -11.29 -31.21
C TYR A 153 -1.45 -12.41 -32.22
N LYS A 154 -2.26 -13.42 -31.91
CA LYS A 154 -2.55 -14.53 -32.83
C LYS A 154 -3.11 -14.00 -34.15
N ALA A 155 -4.11 -13.12 -34.09
CA ALA A 155 -4.71 -12.52 -35.28
C ALA A 155 -3.72 -11.63 -36.06
N ALA A 156 -2.83 -10.90 -35.37
CA ALA A 156 -1.79 -10.11 -36.02
C ALA A 156 -0.74 -11.00 -36.70
N ASN A 157 -0.36 -12.11 -36.07
CA ASN A 157 0.59 -13.06 -36.63
C ASN A 157 0.04 -13.78 -37.87
N GLU A 158 -1.23 -14.18 -37.85
CA GLU A 158 -1.92 -14.74 -39.03
C GLU A 158 -1.96 -13.74 -40.21
N ARG A 159 -2.11 -12.44 -39.94
CA ARG A 159 -2.03 -11.41 -41.00
C ARG A 159 -0.63 -11.28 -41.61
N CYS A 160 0.43 -11.57 -40.85
CA CYS A 160 1.79 -11.57 -41.38
C CYS A 160 2.04 -12.75 -42.34
N ASP A 161 1.23 -13.81 -42.30
CA ASP A 161 1.43 -15.00 -43.13
C ASP A 161 1.23 -14.76 -44.63
N THR A 162 0.62 -13.64 -45.02
CA THR A 162 0.52 -13.22 -46.43
C THR A 162 1.84 -12.64 -46.98
N LEU A 163 2.84 -12.43 -46.12
CA LEU A 163 4.16 -11.90 -46.48
C LEU A 163 5.19 -13.04 -46.60
N SER A 164 6.36 -12.72 -47.14
CA SER A 164 7.48 -13.66 -47.28
C SER A 164 8.83 -12.97 -47.05
N GLY A 165 9.84 -13.74 -46.65
CA GLY A 165 11.20 -13.25 -46.38
C GLY A 165 11.23 -12.18 -45.28
N ASP A 166 12.15 -11.24 -45.39
CA ASP A 166 12.39 -10.19 -44.39
C ASP A 166 11.13 -9.40 -44.01
N ALA A 167 10.20 -9.21 -44.94
CA ALA A 167 8.93 -8.53 -44.68
C ALA A 167 8.04 -9.30 -43.69
N LYS A 168 8.01 -10.64 -43.78
CA LYS A 168 7.29 -11.50 -42.84
C LYS A 168 7.94 -11.45 -41.46
N ASP A 169 9.26 -11.61 -41.42
CA ASP A 169 10.02 -11.65 -40.16
C ASP A 169 9.89 -10.31 -39.41
N SER A 170 9.98 -9.19 -40.12
CA SER A 170 9.76 -7.86 -39.55
C SER A 170 8.33 -7.66 -39.03
N CYS A 171 7.32 -8.15 -39.76
CA CYS A 171 5.92 -8.11 -39.33
C CYS A 171 5.70 -8.89 -38.03
N GLN A 172 6.22 -10.11 -37.94
CA GLN A 172 6.08 -10.95 -36.75
C GLN A 172 6.81 -10.37 -35.53
N ALA A 173 8.03 -9.86 -35.73
CA ALA A 173 8.78 -9.16 -34.67
C ALA A 173 8.02 -7.94 -34.15
N SER A 174 7.42 -7.15 -35.06
CA SER A 174 6.60 -5.99 -34.69
C SER A 174 5.34 -6.39 -33.93
N ALA A 175 4.67 -7.47 -34.34
CA ALA A 175 3.50 -8.00 -33.63
C ALA A 175 3.88 -8.46 -32.22
N LYS A 176 5.00 -9.19 -32.08
CA LYS A 176 5.51 -9.65 -30.78
C LYS A 176 5.79 -8.47 -29.85
N ALA A 177 6.49 -7.45 -30.34
CA ALA A 177 6.77 -6.22 -29.58
C ALA A 177 5.49 -5.46 -29.19
N ARG A 178 4.51 -5.38 -30.09
CA ARG A 178 3.24 -4.65 -29.86
C ARG A 178 2.35 -5.29 -28.81
N TYR A 179 2.35 -6.62 -28.71
CA TYR A 179 1.44 -7.38 -27.83
C TYR A 179 2.15 -8.03 -26.64
N PHE A 180 3.43 -7.70 -26.42
CA PHE A 180 4.24 -8.17 -25.29
C PHE A 180 4.28 -9.71 -25.16
N GLN A 181 4.38 -10.40 -26.30
CA GLN A 181 4.57 -11.87 -26.37
C GLN A 181 6.04 -12.23 -26.54
#